data_AF-A0A956ALU1-F1
#
_entry.id   AF-A0A956ALU1-F1
#
_cell.length_a   1.000
_cell.length_b   1.000
_cell.length_c   1.000
_cell.angle_alpha   90.00
_cell.angle_beta   90.00
_cell.angle_gamma   90.00
#
_symmetry.space_group_name_H-M   'P 1'
#
loop_
_entity.id
_entity.type
_entity.pdbx_description
1 polymer ?
#
loop_
_entity_poly.entity_id
_entity_poly.type
_entity_poly.pdbx_seq_one_letter_code
_entity_poly.pdbx_strand_id
1 'polypeptide(L)'
;MSFDFPLSHLDGLVCPGLVAVLLLVSLIVAVRRARRAEEGPWAALGAELGLTFYRLARVRGERPVQTEVLKGRRAPEVTIFTDALGGRWHTYVQAAFARPLRLGLTIVPEGRVGRAVQKLIGGEDVHVGHVRFDREFLVRGRATEPVRALFRDGSLAERICLLQERFGHVDVDDERVELRLDGVVLDVARLSEALDALVPLTRALVERRREVPPTPEEREIEAALRALTEGPARSLDADALEVTVDREGARVRVYPTLRRGEWHTVIDGELGHPLGVGLIVQRASLQAKVSEWLGMQDVVLGDAEFDRRFVVQGAPAEAVRKLIHAEVRARIVAVSESADEVQIGDDGVTIVVPELLVDPARFEARVREMLELTDALRSHRAASQRE
;
A
#
# COMPACT_ATOMS: atom_id res chain seq x y z
N MET A 1 18.74 68.89 -28.67
CA MET A 1 17.73 68.79 -27.59
C MET A 1 18.07 67.54 -26.81
N SER A 2 18.77 67.71 -25.69
CA SER A 2 19.22 66.64 -24.82
C SER A 2 18.41 66.76 -23.53
N PHE A 3 17.64 65.73 -23.19
CA PHE A 3 16.87 65.67 -21.95
C PHE A 3 17.76 65.07 -20.86
N ASP A 4 18.28 65.91 -19.98
CA ASP A 4 18.84 65.50 -18.70
C ASP A 4 17.70 65.25 -17.71
N PHE A 5 17.53 63.99 -17.30
CA PHE A 5 16.69 63.61 -16.16
C PHE A 5 17.56 63.49 -14.91
N PRO A 6 17.35 64.30 -13.86
CA PRO A 6 18.12 64.18 -12.63
C PRO A 6 17.57 63.03 -11.79
N LEU A 7 18.33 61.93 -11.69
CA LEU A 7 18.03 60.75 -10.85
C LEU A 7 18.45 60.92 -9.38
N SER A 8 18.51 62.15 -8.85
CA SER A 8 19.08 62.43 -7.52
C SER A 8 18.07 62.50 -6.36
N HIS A 9 16.84 61.98 -6.50
CA HIS A 9 15.80 62.10 -5.46
C HIS A 9 14.99 60.82 -5.17
N LEU A 10 15.62 59.64 -5.22
CA LEU A 10 15.01 58.39 -4.73
C LEU A 10 15.80 57.72 -3.59
N ASP A 11 16.46 58.52 -2.74
CA ASP A 11 16.94 58.07 -1.43
C ASP A 11 15.80 58.20 -0.41
N GLY A 12 14.79 57.33 -0.52
CA GLY A 12 13.60 57.41 0.31
C GLY A 12 12.85 56.09 0.41
N LEU A 13 13.07 55.37 1.51
CA LEU A 13 12.24 54.28 2.02
C LEU A 13 12.00 53.08 1.10
N VAL A 14 13.07 52.46 0.60
CA VAL A 14 13.02 51.01 0.39
C VAL A 14 13.32 50.37 1.74
N CYS A 15 12.27 50.20 2.55
CA CYS A 15 12.39 49.55 3.86
C CYS A 15 12.94 48.13 3.64
N PRO A 16 14.13 47.78 4.15
CA PRO A 16 14.78 46.50 3.87
C PRO A 16 13.88 45.29 4.19
N GLY A 17 12.99 45.46 5.18
CA GLY A 17 11.98 44.46 5.54
C GLY A 17 10.96 44.18 4.44
N LEU A 18 10.56 45.18 3.65
CA LEU A 18 9.60 45.00 2.55
C LEU A 18 10.21 44.17 1.41
N VAL A 19 11.49 44.42 1.09
CA VAL A 19 12.22 43.67 0.06
C VAL A 19 12.41 42.21 0.50
N ALA A 20 12.75 41.97 1.76
CA ALA A 20 12.88 40.62 2.30
C ALA A 20 11.54 39.85 2.26
N VAL A 21 10.43 40.50 2.59
CA VAL A 21 9.08 39.89 2.52
C VAL A 21 8.70 39.55 1.07
N LEU A 22 8.95 40.44 0.12
CA LEU A 22 8.64 40.19 -1.30
C LEU A 22 9.49 39.05 -1.89
N LEU A 23 10.78 38.96 -1.51
CA LEU A 23 11.64 37.85 -1.90
C LEU A 23 11.17 36.52 -1.30
N LEU A 24 10.76 36.51 -0.02
CA LEU A 24 10.20 35.33 0.64
C LEU A 24 8.90 34.88 -0.03
N VAL A 25 7.98 35.81 -0.31
CA VAL A 25 6.72 35.52 -1.01
C VAL A 25 6.97 35.00 -2.42
N SER A 26 7.90 35.62 -3.17
CA SER A 26 8.25 35.16 -4.52
C SER A 26 8.90 33.78 -4.51
N LEU A 27 9.73 33.48 -3.52
CA LEU A 27 10.31 32.14 -3.31
C LEU A 27 9.22 31.12 -2.96
N ILE A 28 8.30 31.44 -2.06
CA ILE A 28 7.16 30.58 -1.70
C ILE A 28 6.27 30.31 -2.93
N VAL A 29 6.00 31.34 -3.75
CA VAL A 29 5.21 31.21 -4.98
C VAL A 29 5.94 30.39 -6.04
N ALA A 30 7.26 30.58 -6.21
CA ALA A 30 8.08 29.80 -7.13
C ALA A 30 8.14 28.32 -6.72
N VAL A 31 8.34 28.05 -5.43
CA VAL A 31 8.30 26.68 -4.86
C VAL A 31 6.91 26.06 -5.03
N ARG A 32 5.83 26.81 -4.77
CA ARG A 32 4.45 26.32 -5.01
C ARG A 32 4.15 26.08 -6.50
N ARG A 33 4.67 26.90 -7.41
CA ARG A 33 4.52 26.72 -8.87
C ARG A 33 5.30 25.51 -9.38
N ALA A 34 6.55 25.33 -8.95
CA ALA A 34 7.34 24.15 -9.25
C ALA A 34 6.65 22.87 -8.74
N ARG A 35 6.10 22.91 -7.52
CA ARG A 35 5.34 21.78 -6.94
C ARG A 35 4.05 21.45 -7.69
N ARG A 36 3.27 22.45 -8.12
CA ARG A 36 2.09 22.23 -8.98
C ARG A 36 2.46 21.68 -10.36
N ALA A 37 3.65 21.99 -10.86
CA ALA A 37 4.12 21.48 -12.14
C ALA A 37 4.49 19.98 -12.08
N GLU A 38 4.91 19.46 -10.92
CA GLU A 38 5.20 18.02 -10.70
C GLU A 38 3.96 17.21 -10.26
N GLU A 39 2.98 17.83 -9.59
CA GLU A 39 1.70 17.19 -9.26
C GLU A 39 0.81 16.97 -10.49
N GLY A 40 0.91 17.87 -11.47
CA GLY A 40 0.12 17.83 -12.71
C GLY A 40 0.23 16.51 -13.47
N PRO A 41 1.45 16.03 -13.79
CA PRO A 41 1.65 14.79 -14.55
C PRO A 41 1.04 13.55 -13.90
N TRP A 42 1.27 13.30 -12.60
CA TRP A 42 0.72 12.11 -11.94
C TRP A 42 -0.78 12.21 -11.68
N ALA A 43 -1.29 13.37 -11.30
CA ALA A 43 -2.74 13.55 -11.15
C ALA A 43 -3.46 13.40 -12.49
N ALA A 44 -2.91 13.95 -13.58
CA ALA A 44 -3.44 13.78 -14.93
C ALA A 44 -3.36 12.32 -15.39
N LEU A 45 -2.21 11.67 -15.18
CA LEU A 45 -2.00 10.25 -15.46
C LEU A 45 -2.99 9.37 -14.69
N GLY A 46 -3.20 9.67 -13.40
CA GLY A 46 -4.23 9.01 -12.59
C GLY A 46 -5.61 9.16 -13.20
N ALA A 47 -6.01 10.39 -13.55
CA ALA A 47 -7.30 10.65 -14.19
C ALA A 47 -7.48 9.88 -15.51
N GLU A 48 -6.44 9.83 -16.36
CA GLU A 48 -6.46 9.11 -17.64
C GLU A 48 -6.53 7.59 -17.45
N LEU A 49 -5.82 7.05 -16.46
CA LEU A 49 -5.85 5.62 -16.13
C LEU A 49 -7.07 5.22 -15.27
N GLY A 50 -7.88 6.18 -14.82
CA GLY A 50 -8.97 5.94 -13.86
C GLY A 50 -8.47 5.46 -12.49
N LEU A 51 -7.31 5.97 -12.06
CA LEU A 51 -6.68 5.72 -10.77
C LEU A 51 -6.66 6.99 -9.93
N THR A 52 -6.69 6.86 -8.61
CA THR A 52 -6.57 7.98 -7.70
C THR A 52 -5.11 8.21 -7.36
N PHE A 53 -4.65 9.45 -7.48
CA PHE A 53 -3.31 9.84 -7.09
C PHE A 53 -3.21 10.07 -5.59
N TYR A 54 -2.21 9.43 -4.99
CA TYR A 54 -1.77 9.61 -3.62
C TYR A 54 -0.27 9.91 -3.64
N ARG A 55 0.16 10.82 -2.79
CA ARG A 55 1.59 11.05 -2.56
C ARG A 55 1.98 10.30 -1.30
N LEU A 56 2.82 9.27 -1.41
CA LEU A 56 3.34 8.55 -0.25
C LEU A 56 4.80 8.91 -0.01
N ALA A 57 5.16 9.10 1.26
CA ALA A 57 6.55 9.14 1.68
C ALA A 57 6.97 7.72 2.11
N ARG A 58 7.97 7.14 1.43
CA ARG A 58 8.58 5.87 1.83
C ARG A 58 10.05 6.06 2.18
N VAL A 59 10.55 5.23 3.09
CA VAL A 59 11.98 5.17 3.41
C VAL A 59 12.52 3.78 3.21
N ARG A 60 13.66 3.73 2.50
CA ARG A 60 14.42 2.52 2.24
C ARG A 60 15.87 2.74 2.66
N GLY A 61 16.22 2.28 3.87
CA GLY A 61 17.53 2.55 4.46
C GLY A 61 17.67 4.01 4.91
N GLU A 62 18.81 4.65 4.63
CA GLU A 62 19.06 6.06 5.00
C GLU A 62 18.53 7.07 3.98
N ARG A 63 17.90 6.63 2.89
CA ARG A 63 17.49 7.52 1.80
C ARG A 63 15.97 7.69 1.76
N PRO A 64 15.47 8.94 1.80
CA PRO A 64 14.09 9.22 1.44
C PRO A 64 13.90 8.83 -0.01
N VAL A 65 12.87 8.03 -0.31
CA VAL A 65 12.46 7.81 -1.69
C VAL A 65 11.06 8.39 -1.84
N GLN A 66 10.95 9.41 -2.69
CA GLN A 66 9.66 9.93 -3.11
C GLN A 66 8.97 8.85 -3.96
N THR A 67 7.82 8.39 -3.49
CA THR A 67 7.04 7.37 -4.16
C THR A 67 5.68 8.00 -4.47
N GLU A 68 5.53 8.48 -5.70
CA GLU A 68 4.23 8.91 -6.21
C GLU A 68 3.39 7.67 -6.49
N VAL A 69 2.18 7.60 -5.95
CA VAL A 69 1.37 6.38 -5.97
C VAL A 69 0.05 6.64 -6.67
N LEU A 70 -0.24 5.89 -7.72
CA LEU A 70 -1.59 5.78 -8.25
C LEU A 70 -2.20 4.51 -7.73
N LYS A 71 -3.34 4.60 -7.05
CA LYS A 71 -4.08 3.45 -6.56
C LYS A 71 -5.51 3.49 -7.08
N GLY A 72 -5.98 2.37 -7.61
CA GLY A 72 -7.33 2.29 -8.17
C GLY A 72 -8.05 1.02 -7.80
N ARG A 73 -9.37 1.15 -7.63
CA ARG A 73 -10.31 0.06 -7.35
C ARG A 73 -10.67 -0.76 -8.59
N ARG A 74 -9.72 -0.94 -9.51
CA ARG A 74 -9.87 -2.04 -10.47
C ARG A 74 -9.86 -3.34 -9.64
N ALA A 75 -10.54 -4.38 -10.10
CA ALA A 75 -10.42 -5.71 -9.51
C ALA A 75 -9.55 -6.53 -10.46
N PRO A 76 -8.31 -6.90 -10.11
CA PRO A 76 -7.58 -6.72 -8.84
C PRO A 76 -7.19 -5.26 -8.56
N GLU A 77 -6.99 -4.92 -7.27
CA GLU A 77 -6.53 -3.60 -6.87
C GLU A 77 -5.14 -3.33 -7.47
N VAL A 78 -4.99 -2.19 -8.13
CA VAL A 78 -3.75 -1.83 -8.80
C VAL A 78 -3.08 -0.65 -8.13
N THR A 79 -1.76 -0.72 -8.04
CA THR A 79 -0.91 0.33 -7.49
C THR A 79 0.25 0.59 -8.44
N ILE A 80 0.44 1.84 -8.88
CA ILE A 80 1.60 2.26 -9.67
C ILE A 80 2.43 3.18 -8.81
N PHE A 81 3.74 2.96 -8.72
CA PHE A 81 4.58 3.86 -7.96
C PHE A 81 6.04 3.91 -8.39
N THR A 82 6.81 4.90 -7.92
CA THR A 82 8.25 5.01 -8.20
C THR A 82 9.11 4.71 -6.96
N ASP A 83 10.18 3.94 -7.13
CA ASP A 83 11.17 3.71 -6.07
C ASP A 83 12.59 3.68 -6.66
N ALA A 84 13.57 3.99 -5.82
CA ALA A 84 14.98 4.04 -6.15
C ALA A 84 15.65 2.74 -5.69
N LEU A 85 15.98 1.86 -6.62
CA LEU A 85 16.67 0.61 -6.36
C LEU A 85 18.10 0.68 -6.89
N GLY A 86 19.09 0.46 -6.01
CA GLY A 86 20.51 0.49 -6.41
C GLY A 86 20.96 1.84 -6.97
N GLY A 87 20.32 2.94 -6.56
CA GLY A 87 20.61 4.30 -7.03
C GLY A 87 19.99 4.64 -8.39
N ARG A 88 19.14 3.78 -8.96
CA ARG A 88 18.37 4.05 -10.17
C ARG A 88 16.88 4.09 -9.85
N TRP A 89 16.17 5.00 -10.52
CA TRP A 89 14.72 5.09 -10.41
C TRP A 89 14.04 4.02 -11.26
N HIS A 90 12.97 3.46 -10.73
CA HIS A 90 12.11 2.51 -11.41
C HIS A 90 10.65 2.84 -11.12
N THR A 91 9.78 2.53 -12.08
CA THR A 91 8.33 2.54 -11.91
C THR A 91 7.85 1.11 -11.72
N TYR A 92 7.10 0.89 -10.65
CA TYR A 92 6.49 -0.36 -10.27
C TYR A 92 5.01 -0.32 -10.63
N VAL A 93 4.51 -1.38 -11.25
CA VAL A 93 3.09 -1.58 -11.53
C VAL A 93 2.69 -2.88 -10.83
N GLN A 94 1.86 -2.77 -9.81
CA GLN A 94 1.41 -3.90 -9.00
C GLN A 94 -0.07 -4.15 -9.18
N ALA A 95 -0.46 -5.41 -9.12
CA ALA A 95 -1.84 -5.85 -9.02
C ALA A 95 -1.94 -6.85 -7.87
N ALA A 96 -2.60 -6.44 -6.79
CA ALA A 96 -2.79 -7.25 -5.58
C ALA A 96 -3.93 -8.24 -5.77
N PHE A 97 -3.74 -9.48 -5.30
CA PHE A 97 -4.84 -10.43 -5.28
C PHE A 97 -5.88 -9.97 -4.28
N ALA A 98 -7.16 -10.10 -4.64
CA ALA A 98 -8.25 -9.86 -3.70
C ALA A 98 -8.20 -10.82 -2.50
N ARG A 99 -7.54 -11.98 -2.66
CA ARG A 99 -7.29 -12.99 -1.64
C ARG A 99 -5.89 -13.54 -1.85
N PRO A 100 -5.07 -13.71 -0.79
CA PRO A 100 -3.75 -14.28 -0.95
C PRO A 100 -3.79 -15.70 -1.54
N LEU A 101 -2.76 -16.09 -2.30
CA LEU A 101 -2.66 -17.43 -2.88
C LEU A 101 -2.41 -18.50 -1.81
N ARG A 102 -1.78 -18.14 -0.68
CA ARG A 102 -1.49 -19.01 0.47
C ARG A 102 -0.68 -20.25 0.13
N LEU A 103 0.20 -20.16 -0.86
CA LEU A 103 1.10 -21.25 -1.23
C LEU A 103 2.52 -21.02 -0.72
N GLY A 104 2.78 -19.88 -0.08
CA GLY A 104 4.11 -19.35 0.14
C GLY A 104 4.82 -19.08 -1.19
N LEU A 105 4.04 -18.74 -2.24
CA LEU A 105 4.55 -18.61 -3.59
C LEU A 105 5.56 -17.46 -3.65
N THR A 106 6.68 -17.69 -4.31
CA THR A 106 7.57 -16.63 -4.77
C THR A 106 8.16 -17.03 -6.10
N ILE A 107 8.00 -16.18 -7.10
CA ILE A 107 8.53 -16.34 -8.46
C ILE A 107 9.34 -15.10 -8.76
N VAL A 108 10.63 -15.30 -8.99
CA VAL A 108 11.57 -14.23 -9.31
C VAL A 108 12.49 -14.66 -10.46
N PRO A 109 12.92 -13.76 -11.35
CA PRO A 109 13.81 -14.12 -12.46
C PRO A 109 15.15 -14.72 -11.97
N GLU A 110 15.60 -15.78 -12.64
CA GLU A 110 16.88 -16.45 -12.36
C GLU A 110 18.07 -15.52 -12.64
N GLY A 111 19.12 -15.57 -11.81
CA GLY A 111 20.30 -14.69 -11.90
C GLY A 111 20.18 -13.34 -11.18
N ARG A 112 19.02 -12.98 -10.62
CA ARG A 112 18.82 -11.77 -9.78
C ARG A 112 18.63 -12.07 -8.30
N VAL A 113 18.72 -13.33 -7.90
CA VAL A 113 18.59 -13.76 -6.51
C VAL A 113 19.87 -13.42 -5.74
N GLY A 114 19.90 -12.25 -5.10
CA GLY A 114 20.96 -11.91 -4.16
C GLY A 114 20.94 -12.85 -2.95
N ARG A 115 22.09 -12.99 -2.25
CA ARG A 115 22.23 -13.76 -0.99
C ARG A 115 21.18 -13.41 0.08
N ALA A 116 20.63 -12.19 0.04
CA ALA A 116 19.57 -11.74 0.94
C ALA A 116 18.19 -12.34 0.59
N VAL A 117 17.85 -12.46 -0.70
CA VAL A 117 16.60 -13.06 -1.19
C VAL A 117 16.59 -14.56 -0.90
N GLN A 118 17.75 -15.23 -1.04
CA GLN A 118 17.91 -16.64 -0.67
C GLN A 118 17.64 -16.94 0.81
N LYS A 119 17.95 -16.01 1.72
CA LYS A 119 17.81 -16.18 3.18
C LYS A 119 16.47 -15.71 3.74
N LEU A 120 15.79 -14.78 3.06
CA LEU A 120 14.52 -14.20 3.52
C LEU A 120 13.28 -15.00 3.11
N ILE A 121 13.45 -16.02 2.27
CA ILE A 121 12.36 -16.76 1.66
C ILE A 121 12.59 -18.24 1.97
N GLY A 122 11.95 -18.75 3.01
CA GLY A 122 11.88 -20.19 3.28
C GLY A 122 11.11 -20.92 2.17
N GLY A 123 11.40 -22.20 1.96
CA GLY A 123 10.72 -23.04 0.96
C GLY A 123 11.67 -23.81 0.05
N GLU A 124 11.15 -24.86 -0.58
CA GLU A 124 11.88 -25.65 -1.58
C GLU A 124 11.78 -24.98 -2.95
N ASP A 125 12.79 -25.20 -3.79
CA ASP A 125 12.74 -24.84 -5.20
C ASP A 125 11.79 -25.81 -5.93
N VAL A 126 10.84 -25.26 -6.70
CA VAL A 126 9.76 -26.04 -7.32
C VAL A 126 9.85 -25.94 -8.83
N HIS A 127 10.31 -27.00 -9.47
CA HIS A 127 10.12 -27.16 -10.91
C HIS A 127 8.65 -27.43 -11.21
N VAL A 128 8.04 -26.58 -12.02
CA VAL A 128 6.63 -26.66 -12.41
C VAL A 128 6.41 -27.44 -13.71
N GLY A 129 7.48 -27.83 -14.41
CA GLY A 129 7.45 -28.68 -15.60
C GLY A 129 7.39 -27.89 -16.91
N HIS A 130 7.51 -26.57 -16.87
CA HIS A 130 7.56 -25.72 -18.05
C HIS A 130 9.00 -25.34 -18.35
N VAL A 131 9.67 -26.06 -19.26
CA VAL A 131 11.12 -26.03 -19.50
C VAL A 131 11.70 -24.62 -19.59
N ARG A 132 11.04 -23.72 -20.32
CA ARG A 132 11.51 -22.35 -20.48
C ARG A 132 11.41 -21.56 -19.17
N PHE A 133 10.30 -21.72 -18.46
CA PHE A 133 10.00 -20.99 -17.23
C PHE A 133 10.88 -21.47 -16.08
N ASP A 134 11.05 -22.79 -15.93
CA ASP A 134 11.92 -23.42 -14.92
C ASP A 134 13.42 -23.05 -15.09
N ARG A 135 13.80 -22.49 -16.25
CA ARG A 135 15.15 -21.98 -16.56
C ARG A 135 15.27 -20.46 -16.41
N GLU A 136 14.15 -19.75 -16.44
CA GLU A 136 14.13 -18.28 -16.41
C GLU A 136 13.72 -17.76 -15.04
N PHE A 137 13.15 -18.60 -14.18
CA PHE A 137 12.61 -18.23 -12.89
C PHE A 137 12.98 -19.22 -11.79
N LEU A 138 13.29 -18.67 -10.62
CA LEU A 138 13.29 -19.41 -9.36
C LEU A 138 11.86 -19.40 -8.82
N VAL A 139 11.30 -20.58 -8.57
CA VAL A 139 9.96 -20.75 -8.04
C VAL A 139 10.08 -21.39 -6.66
N ARG A 140 9.50 -20.74 -5.65
CA ARG A 140 9.45 -21.29 -4.28
C ARG A 140 8.01 -21.39 -3.80
N GLY A 141 7.78 -22.37 -2.94
CA GLY A 141 6.51 -22.56 -2.25
C GLY A 141 6.69 -23.36 -0.97
N ARG A 142 5.72 -23.25 -0.07
CA ARG A 142 5.62 -24.13 1.10
C ARG A 142 4.99 -25.48 0.74
N ALA A 143 4.18 -25.52 -0.31
CA ALA A 143 3.48 -26.72 -0.75
C ALA A 143 3.78 -27.02 -2.22
N THR A 144 4.79 -27.85 -2.46
CA THR A 144 5.32 -28.19 -3.80
C THR A 144 4.24 -28.67 -4.76
N GLU A 145 3.39 -29.60 -4.33
CA GLU A 145 2.34 -30.16 -5.19
C GLU A 145 1.23 -29.14 -5.55
N PRO A 146 0.67 -28.37 -4.60
CA PRO A 146 -0.21 -27.24 -4.92
C PRO A 146 0.41 -26.19 -5.85
N VAL A 147 1.70 -25.85 -5.68
CA VAL A 147 2.40 -24.94 -6.60
C VAL A 147 2.48 -25.54 -8.00
N ARG A 148 2.88 -26.82 -8.14
CA ARG A 148 2.85 -27.50 -9.45
C ARG A 148 1.47 -27.55 -10.06
N ALA A 149 0.43 -27.80 -9.25
CA ALA A 149 -0.95 -27.83 -9.70
C ALA A 149 -1.41 -26.47 -10.25
N LEU A 150 -0.96 -25.36 -9.66
CA LEU A 150 -1.25 -24.01 -10.15
C LEU A 150 -0.76 -23.82 -11.61
N PHE A 151 0.37 -24.42 -11.96
CA PHE A 151 1.02 -24.28 -13.27
C PHE A 151 0.78 -25.46 -14.22
N ARG A 152 -0.13 -26.38 -13.89
CA ARG A 152 -0.28 -27.69 -14.56
C ARG A 152 -0.44 -27.60 -16.08
N ASP A 153 -1.13 -26.58 -16.60
CA ASP A 153 -1.39 -26.44 -18.03
C ASP A 153 -0.34 -25.58 -18.78
N GLY A 154 0.66 -25.06 -18.07
CA GLY A 154 1.72 -24.21 -18.62
C GLY A 154 1.28 -22.80 -19.04
N SER A 155 -0.02 -22.49 -19.08
CA SER A 155 -0.52 -21.21 -19.60
C SER A 155 -0.12 -20.01 -18.74
N LEU A 156 -0.07 -20.19 -17.41
CA LEU A 156 0.42 -19.17 -16.49
C LEU A 156 1.93 -18.96 -16.62
N ALA A 157 2.69 -20.06 -16.73
CA ALA A 157 4.14 -20.01 -16.91
C ALA A 157 4.52 -19.25 -18.19
N GLU A 158 3.83 -19.54 -19.30
CA GLU A 158 4.03 -18.85 -20.58
C GLU A 158 3.69 -17.36 -20.49
N ARG A 159 2.57 -16.99 -19.84
CA ARG A 159 2.21 -15.58 -19.61
C ARG A 159 3.27 -14.83 -18.81
N ILE A 160 3.84 -15.45 -17.77
CA ILE A 160 4.89 -14.82 -16.97
C ILE A 160 6.18 -14.65 -17.80
N CYS A 161 6.57 -15.66 -18.59
CA CYS A 161 7.69 -15.54 -19.53
C CYS A 161 7.50 -14.36 -20.50
N LEU A 162 6.32 -14.23 -21.11
CA LEU A 162 6.01 -13.13 -22.03
C LEU A 162 6.06 -11.76 -21.35
N LEU A 163 5.59 -11.64 -20.11
CA LEU A 163 5.73 -10.39 -19.33
C LEU A 163 7.20 -10.06 -19.06
N GLN A 164 8.00 -11.06 -18.70
CA GLN A 164 9.42 -10.90 -18.45
C GLN A 164 10.19 -10.47 -19.69
N GLU A 165 9.86 -11.01 -20.87
CA GLU A 165 10.44 -10.56 -22.14
C GLU A 165 10.07 -9.11 -22.46
N ARG A 166 8.80 -8.75 -22.24
CA ARG A 166 8.25 -7.44 -22.65
C ARG A 166 8.63 -6.29 -21.73
N PHE A 167 8.73 -6.55 -20.43
CA PHE A 167 8.94 -5.54 -19.40
C PHE A 167 10.27 -5.71 -18.65
N GLY A 168 10.98 -6.83 -18.83
CA GLY A 168 12.31 -7.08 -18.27
C GLY A 168 12.35 -7.46 -16.79
N HIS A 169 11.24 -7.30 -16.07
CA HIS A 169 11.14 -7.69 -14.66
C HIS A 169 9.69 -7.95 -14.26
N VAL A 170 9.41 -9.19 -13.86
CA VAL A 170 8.15 -9.62 -13.24
C VAL A 170 8.46 -10.42 -11.99
N ASP A 171 7.81 -10.05 -10.89
CA ASP A 171 7.81 -10.83 -9.64
C ASP A 171 6.37 -11.24 -9.31
N VAL A 172 6.20 -12.45 -8.77
CA VAL A 172 4.91 -12.95 -8.25
C VAL A 172 5.14 -13.46 -6.84
N ASP A 173 4.29 -13.08 -5.90
CA ASP A 173 4.27 -13.66 -4.56
C ASP A 173 2.85 -14.12 -4.19
N ASP A 174 2.58 -14.38 -2.91
CA ASP A 174 1.26 -14.77 -2.43
C ASP A 174 0.25 -13.61 -2.41
N GLU A 175 0.70 -12.35 -2.47
CA GLU A 175 -0.13 -11.16 -2.28
C GLU A 175 -0.35 -10.37 -3.59
N ARG A 176 0.60 -10.44 -4.55
CA ARG A 176 0.53 -9.65 -5.79
C ARG A 176 1.34 -10.21 -6.94
N VAL A 177 1.09 -9.62 -8.11
CA VAL A 177 2.02 -9.61 -9.24
C VAL A 177 2.59 -8.19 -9.40
N GLU A 178 3.89 -8.07 -9.64
CA GLU A 178 4.61 -6.81 -9.79
C GLU A 178 5.40 -6.80 -11.10
N LEU A 179 5.27 -5.72 -11.86
CA LEU A 179 6.18 -5.36 -12.95
C LEU A 179 7.07 -4.22 -12.50
N ARG A 180 8.35 -4.25 -12.90
CA ARG A 180 9.28 -3.13 -12.71
C ARG A 180 9.78 -2.62 -14.05
N LEU A 181 9.48 -1.36 -14.32
CA LEU A 181 9.90 -0.60 -15.49
C LEU A 181 11.12 0.25 -15.13
N ASP A 182 12.05 0.39 -16.08
CA ASP A 182 13.24 1.21 -15.89
C ASP A 182 12.92 2.71 -15.99
N GLY A 183 13.41 3.50 -15.05
CA GLY A 183 13.19 4.95 -14.98
C GLY A 183 11.85 5.34 -14.34
N VAL A 184 11.58 6.65 -14.35
CA VAL A 184 10.28 7.21 -14.00
C VAL A 184 9.41 7.23 -15.26
N VAL A 185 8.45 6.31 -15.34
CA VAL A 185 7.54 6.16 -16.47
C VAL A 185 6.26 6.96 -16.20
N LEU A 186 6.03 8.01 -16.99
CA LEU A 186 4.80 8.82 -17.01
C LEU A 186 4.00 8.65 -18.30
N ASP A 187 4.46 7.77 -19.20
CA ASP A 187 3.79 7.47 -20.45
C ASP A 187 2.53 6.64 -20.18
N VAL A 188 1.37 7.24 -20.45
CA VAL A 188 0.04 6.65 -20.25
C VAL A 188 -0.12 5.37 -21.06
N ALA A 189 0.37 5.33 -22.31
CA ALA A 189 0.24 4.17 -23.18
C ALA A 189 1.08 3.01 -22.65
N ARG A 190 2.32 3.28 -22.20
CA ARG A 190 3.19 2.25 -21.60
C ARG A 190 2.64 1.71 -20.28
N LEU A 191 2.06 2.56 -19.44
CA LEU A 191 1.44 2.13 -18.18
C LEU A 191 0.12 1.40 -18.41
N SER A 192 -0.69 1.82 -19.39
CA SER A 192 -1.89 1.10 -19.81
C SER A 192 -1.54 -0.29 -20.34
N GLU A 193 -0.51 -0.38 -21.18
CA GLU A 193 0.03 -1.64 -21.70
C GLU A 193 0.46 -2.60 -20.57
N ALA A 194 1.14 -2.07 -19.54
CA ALA A 194 1.53 -2.84 -18.37
C ALA A 194 0.31 -3.32 -17.57
N LEU A 195 -0.67 -2.45 -17.33
CA LEU A 195 -1.92 -2.81 -16.63
C LEU A 195 -2.73 -3.86 -17.39
N ASP A 196 -2.87 -3.70 -18.71
CA ASP A 196 -3.61 -4.61 -19.60
C ASP A 196 -2.98 -6.00 -19.67
N ALA A 197 -1.66 -6.10 -19.44
CA ALA A 197 -0.96 -7.36 -19.37
C ALA A 197 -0.98 -7.98 -17.96
N LEU A 198 -0.82 -7.14 -16.92
CA LEU A 198 -0.74 -7.54 -15.51
C LEU A 198 -2.09 -8.02 -14.96
N VAL A 199 -3.16 -7.25 -15.16
CA VAL A 199 -4.48 -7.53 -14.57
C VAL A 199 -5.03 -8.90 -14.99
N PRO A 200 -4.99 -9.30 -16.28
CA PRO A 200 -5.43 -10.64 -16.68
C PRO A 200 -4.59 -11.77 -16.08
N LEU A 201 -3.28 -11.59 -15.91
CA LEU A 201 -2.44 -12.59 -15.25
C LEU A 201 -2.84 -12.76 -13.79
N THR A 202 -3.01 -11.66 -13.06
CA THR A 202 -3.44 -11.67 -11.65
C THR A 202 -4.79 -12.36 -11.49
N ARG A 203 -5.76 -12.10 -12.38
CA ARG A 203 -7.05 -12.81 -12.39
C ARG A 203 -6.89 -14.30 -12.65
N ALA A 204 -6.09 -14.67 -13.66
CA ALA A 204 -5.85 -16.06 -14.01
C ALA A 204 -5.18 -16.83 -12.85
N LEU A 205 -4.24 -16.22 -12.12
CA LEU A 205 -3.63 -16.82 -10.92
C LEU A 205 -4.68 -17.11 -9.83
N VAL A 206 -5.56 -16.14 -9.55
CA VAL A 206 -6.64 -16.32 -8.56
C VAL A 206 -7.64 -17.37 -9.01
N GLU A 207 -8.04 -17.36 -10.28
CA GLU A 207 -8.95 -18.36 -10.86
C GLU A 207 -8.34 -19.76 -10.76
N ARG A 208 -7.08 -19.93 -11.13
CA ARG A 208 -6.39 -21.22 -11.03
C ARG A 208 -6.17 -21.67 -9.61
N ARG A 209 -5.92 -20.74 -8.69
CA ARG A 209 -5.82 -21.07 -7.28
C ARG A 209 -7.09 -21.75 -6.76
N ARG A 210 -8.29 -21.38 -7.26
CA ARG A 210 -9.56 -22.03 -6.85
C ARG A 210 -9.67 -23.50 -7.30
N GLU A 211 -8.97 -23.88 -8.36
CA GLU A 211 -8.92 -25.25 -8.87
C GLU A 211 -7.91 -26.12 -8.11
N VAL A 212 -6.97 -25.50 -7.37
CA VAL A 212 -5.95 -26.18 -6.59
C VAL A 212 -6.55 -26.60 -5.24
N PRO A 213 -6.48 -27.89 -4.85
CA PRO A 213 -6.96 -28.34 -3.55
C PRO A 213 -6.30 -27.59 -2.39
N PRO A 214 -7.03 -27.30 -1.30
CA PRO A 214 -6.43 -26.72 -0.10
C PRO A 214 -5.29 -27.58 0.46
N THR A 215 -4.27 -26.94 0.99
CA THR A 215 -3.19 -27.59 1.76
C THR A 215 -3.73 -28.20 3.07
N PRO A 216 -3.03 -29.17 3.68
CA PRO A 216 -3.37 -29.64 5.03
C PRO A 216 -3.52 -28.50 6.05
N GLU A 217 -2.59 -27.55 6.05
CA GLU A 217 -2.58 -26.40 6.94
C GLU A 217 -3.79 -25.48 6.70
N GLU A 218 -4.16 -25.23 5.44
CA GLU A 218 -5.37 -24.46 5.14
C GLU A 218 -6.64 -25.14 5.66
N ARG A 219 -6.72 -26.48 5.62
CA ARG A 219 -7.86 -27.22 6.20
C ARG A 219 -7.90 -27.12 7.72
N GLU A 220 -6.74 -27.16 8.38
CA GLU A 220 -6.65 -26.96 9.83
C GLU A 220 -7.08 -25.54 10.23
N ILE A 221 -6.64 -24.54 9.48
CA ILE A 221 -7.03 -23.14 9.68
C ILE A 221 -8.53 -22.96 9.41
N GLU A 222 -9.07 -23.52 8.32
CA GLU A 222 -10.51 -23.50 8.03
C GLU A 222 -11.33 -24.06 9.19
N ALA A 223 -10.93 -25.21 9.73
CA ALA A 223 -11.61 -25.84 10.85
C ALA A 223 -11.57 -24.96 12.10
N ALA A 224 -10.43 -24.32 12.38
CA ALA A 224 -10.28 -23.41 13.50
C ALA A 224 -11.11 -22.12 13.33
N LEU A 225 -11.10 -21.52 12.12
CA LEU A 225 -11.92 -20.35 11.81
C LEU A 225 -13.42 -20.66 11.88
N ARG A 226 -13.84 -21.86 11.45
CA ARG A 226 -15.23 -22.30 11.57
C ARG A 226 -15.70 -22.30 13.02
N ALA A 227 -14.87 -22.75 13.96
CA ALA A 227 -15.17 -22.71 15.39
C ALA A 227 -15.36 -21.27 15.92
N LEU A 228 -14.72 -20.27 15.31
CA LEU A 228 -14.87 -18.85 15.67
C LEU A 228 -16.17 -18.21 15.16
N THR A 229 -16.87 -18.87 14.24
CA THR A 229 -18.10 -18.35 13.61
C THR A 229 -19.39 -18.73 14.32
N GLU A 230 -19.31 -19.29 15.53
CA GLU A 230 -20.47 -19.56 16.37
C GLU A 230 -21.08 -18.23 16.88
N GLY A 231 -21.92 -17.58 16.07
CA GLY A 231 -22.62 -16.35 16.43
C GLY A 231 -23.40 -15.73 15.26
N PRO A 232 -24.50 -15.00 15.52
CA PRO A 232 -25.41 -14.51 14.48
C PRO A 232 -24.83 -13.38 13.61
N ALA A 233 -23.72 -12.78 14.01
CA ALA A 233 -23.08 -11.64 13.36
C ALA A 233 -21.81 -12.02 12.58
N ARG A 234 -21.60 -13.33 12.35
CA ARG A 234 -20.38 -13.85 11.74
C ARG A 234 -20.68 -14.74 10.55
N SER A 235 -19.83 -14.66 9.56
CA SER A 235 -19.85 -15.58 8.42
C SER A 235 -18.44 -16.01 8.08
N LEU A 236 -18.30 -17.27 7.63
CA LEU A 236 -17.06 -17.83 7.10
C LEU A 236 -17.19 -17.97 5.60
N ASP A 237 -16.28 -17.36 4.85
CA ASP A 237 -15.98 -17.76 3.48
C ASP A 237 -14.83 -18.78 3.53
N ALA A 238 -15.16 -20.06 3.41
CA ALA A 238 -14.19 -21.16 3.52
C ALA A 238 -13.14 -21.12 2.38
N ASP A 239 -13.55 -20.72 1.17
CA ASP A 239 -12.63 -20.59 0.03
C ASP A 239 -11.64 -19.43 0.25
N ALA A 240 -12.11 -18.35 0.90
CA ALA A 240 -11.27 -17.23 1.29
C ALA A 240 -10.45 -17.46 2.56
N LEU A 241 -10.79 -18.46 3.38
CA LEU A 241 -10.39 -18.53 4.78
C LEU A 241 -10.63 -17.20 5.51
N GLU A 242 -11.77 -16.56 5.26
CA GLU A 242 -12.10 -15.24 5.79
C GLU A 242 -13.29 -15.34 6.74
N VAL A 243 -13.14 -14.81 7.95
CA VAL A 243 -14.25 -14.56 8.86
C VAL A 243 -14.66 -13.11 8.72
N THR A 244 -15.90 -12.87 8.32
CA THR A 244 -16.51 -11.54 8.33
C THR A 244 -17.35 -11.38 9.58
N VAL A 245 -17.15 -10.26 10.28
CA VAL A 245 -17.94 -9.84 11.44
C VAL A 245 -18.65 -8.53 11.10
N ASP A 246 -19.97 -8.55 11.08
CA ASP A 246 -20.81 -7.37 10.82
C ASP A 246 -21.44 -6.90 12.13
N ARG A 247 -21.21 -5.63 12.51
CA ARG A 247 -21.82 -5.03 13.71
C ARG A 247 -22.11 -3.56 13.51
N GLU A 248 -23.36 -3.15 13.71
CA GLU A 248 -23.77 -1.73 13.78
C GLU A 248 -23.29 -0.88 12.56
N GLY A 249 -23.26 -1.52 11.39
CA GLY A 249 -22.84 -0.90 10.13
C GLY A 249 -21.31 -0.78 9.94
N ALA A 250 -20.52 -1.36 10.85
CA ALA A 250 -19.11 -1.65 10.65
C ALA A 250 -18.94 -3.11 10.21
N ARG A 251 -17.99 -3.34 9.32
CA ARG A 251 -17.62 -4.67 8.82
C ARG A 251 -16.15 -4.89 9.06
N VAL A 252 -15.81 -6.00 9.70
CA VAL A 252 -14.43 -6.43 9.91
C VAL A 252 -14.21 -7.78 9.24
N ARG A 253 -13.19 -7.87 8.39
CA ARG A 253 -12.74 -9.10 7.74
C ARG A 253 -11.46 -9.56 8.41
N VAL A 254 -11.40 -10.84 8.79
CA VAL A 254 -10.23 -11.47 9.41
C VAL A 254 -9.83 -12.65 8.55
N TYR A 255 -8.60 -12.64 8.02
CA TYR A 255 -8.11 -13.71 7.16
C TYR A 255 -6.61 -13.95 7.35
N PRO A 256 -6.14 -15.20 7.17
CA PRO A 256 -4.74 -15.52 7.25
C PRO A 256 -4.03 -15.16 5.93
N THR A 257 -2.78 -14.73 6.04
CA THR A 257 -1.87 -14.54 4.90
C THR A 257 -0.52 -15.18 5.21
N LEU A 258 0.25 -15.53 4.16
CA LEU A 258 1.63 -15.98 4.31
C LEU A 258 2.58 -14.84 3.94
N ARG A 259 3.41 -14.42 4.90
CA ARG A 259 4.46 -13.43 4.68
C ARG A 259 5.80 -14.04 5.02
N ARG A 260 6.71 -14.06 4.05
CA ARG A 260 8.04 -14.68 4.17
C ARG A 260 7.99 -16.13 4.65
N GLY A 261 6.93 -16.83 4.25
CA GLY A 261 6.70 -18.22 4.64
C GLY A 261 6.13 -18.38 6.05
N GLU A 262 5.76 -17.33 6.77
CA GLU A 262 5.12 -17.41 8.09
C GLU A 262 3.67 -16.95 8.03
N TRP A 263 2.79 -17.62 8.79
CA TRP A 263 1.40 -17.24 8.85
C TRP A 263 1.21 -15.98 9.69
N HIS A 264 0.50 -15.03 9.11
CA HIS A 264 0.05 -13.80 9.75
C HIS A 264 -1.47 -13.73 9.66
N THR A 265 -2.09 -12.93 10.52
CA THR A 265 -3.51 -12.59 10.38
C THR A 265 -3.65 -11.15 9.94
N VAL A 266 -4.42 -10.92 8.89
CA VAL A 266 -4.87 -9.60 8.47
C VAL A 266 -6.25 -9.34 9.06
N ILE A 267 -6.43 -8.14 9.60
CA ILE A 267 -7.71 -7.66 10.11
C ILE A 267 -8.02 -6.35 9.39
N ASP A 268 -9.05 -6.38 8.55
CA ASP A 268 -9.50 -5.26 7.72
C ASP A 268 -10.83 -4.74 8.24
N GLY A 269 -10.84 -3.53 8.80
CA GLY A 269 -12.04 -2.81 9.20
C GLY A 269 -12.50 -1.83 8.10
N GLU A 270 -13.71 -2.02 7.58
CA GLU A 270 -14.32 -1.15 6.57
C GLU A 270 -15.11 0.00 7.23
N LEU A 271 -14.92 1.23 6.73
CA LEU A 271 -15.65 2.40 7.23
C LEU A 271 -17.05 2.56 6.59
N GLY A 272 -17.35 1.77 5.56
CA GLY A 272 -18.58 1.83 4.76
C GLY A 272 -18.69 3.05 3.83
N HIS A 273 -18.03 4.17 4.16
CA HIS A 273 -17.93 5.35 3.33
C HIS A 273 -16.53 6.01 3.48
N PRO A 274 -15.93 6.55 2.40
CA PRO A 274 -14.60 7.17 2.48
C PRO A 274 -14.58 8.40 3.39
N LEU A 275 -13.61 8.54 4.30
CA LEU A 275 -13.50 9.69 5.22
C LEU A 275 -13.46 11.05 4.52
N GLY A 276 -12.95 11.09 3.28
CA GLY A 276 -13.00 12.26 2.40
C GLY A 276 -11.94 13.30 2.70
N VAL A 277 -10.88 12.91 3.40
CA VAL A 277 -9.74 13.80 3.74
C VAL A 277 -8.43 13.28 3.19
N GLY A 278 -8.45 12.21 2.37
CA GLY A 278 -7.24 11.56 1.87
C GLY A 278 -6.33 11.08 2.99
N LEU A 279 -6.92 10.58 4.08
CA LEU A 279 -6.21 10.15 5.28
C LEU A 279 -5.24 9.01 4.93
N ILE A 280 -4.01 9.15 5.42
CA ILE A 280 -3.04 8.07 5.50
C ILE A 280 -2.41 8.13 6.89
N VAL A 281 -2.53 7.05 7.66
CA VAL A 281 -1.79 6.84 8.91
C VAL A 281 -1.01 5.53 8.79
N GLN A 282 0.28 5.59 9.06
CA GLN A 282 1.17 4.44 9.06
C GLN A 282 2.22 4.57 10.16
N ARG A 283 2.73 3.45 10.69
CA ARG A 283 3.83 3.49 11.67
C ARG A 283 5.04 4.19 11.04
N ALA A 284 5.57 5.17 11.75
CA ALA A 284 6.84 5.79 11.42
C ALA A 284 7.93 4.72 11.59
N SER A 285 8.62 4.38 10.50
CA SER A 285 9.86 3.63 10.64
C SER A 285 10.93 4.56 11.24
N LEU A 286 11.85 4.01 12.04
CA LEU A 286 12.96 4.77 12.66
C LEU A 286 13.82 5.54 11.64
N GLN A 287 13.64 5.29 10.34
CA GLN A 287 14.36 5.90 9.24
C GLN A 287 13.53 7.01 8.53
N ALA A 288 12.24 7.17 8.83
CA ALA A 288 11.28 8.00 8.07
C ALA A 288 11.05 9.44 8.56
N LYS A 289 12.10 10.18 8.95
CA LYS A 289 12.01 11.64 9.12
C LYS A 289 12.24 12.36 7.79
N VAL A 290 11.25 12.33 6.90
CA VAL A 290 11.38 12.78 5.49
C VAL A 290 10.38 13.89 5.11
N SER A 291 9.55 14.36 6.04
CA SER A 291 8.41 15.22 5.73
C SER A 291 8.71 16.67 5.36
N GLU A 292 9.89 17.21 5.68
CA GLU A 292 10.24 18.59 5.31
C GLU A 292 10.51 18.77 3.80
N TRP A 293 10.78 17.69 3.06
CA TRP A 293 11.23 17.77 1.66
C TRP A 293 10.12 17.60 0.61
N LEU A 294 8.95 17.05 0.98
CA LEU A 294 7.96 16.50 0.01
C LEU A 294 6.65 17.27 -0.14
N GLY A 295 6.54 18.47 0.43
CA GLY A 295 5.44 19.40 0.14
C GLY A 295 4.05 19.03 0.67
N MET A 296 3.81 17.79 1.12
CA MET A 296 2.74 17.47 2.08
C MET A 296 3.35 17.52 3.47
N GLN A 297 2.89 18.46 4.28
CA GLN A 297 3.28 18.53 5.67
C GLN A 297 2.60 17.38 6.40
N ASP A 298 3.39 16.56 7.09
CA ASP A 298 2.85 15.68 8.13
C ASP A 298 1.95 16.51 9.02
N VAL A 299 0.73 16.03 9.22
CA VAL A 299 -0.20 16.72 10.10
C VAL A 299 0.24 16.43 11.52
N VAL A 300 1.00 17.36 12.11
CA VAL A 300 1.34 17.32 13.53
C VAL A 300 0.05 17.44 14.33
N LEU A 301 -0.22 16.43 15.16
CA LEU A 301 -1.44 16.33 15.97
C LEU A 301 -1.27 16.95 17.37
N GLY A 302 -0.05 17.36 17.72
CA GLY A 302 0.27 17.98 19.00
C GLY A 302 0.52 16.96 20.11
N ASP A 303 0.76 15.71 19.74
CA ASP A 303 1.03 14.60 20.64
C ASP A 303 2.40 14.04 20.29
N ALA A 304 3.42 14.49 21.03
CA ALA A 304 4.81 14.21 20.69
C ALA A 304 5.17 12.72 20.69
N GLU A 305 4.44 11.87 21.43
CA GLU A 305 4.67 10.44 21.37
C GLU A 305 4.03 9.83 20.13
N PHE A 306 2.78 10.20 19.85
CA PHE A 306 2.07 9.75 18.66
C PHE A 306 2.78 10.20 17.38
N ASP A 307 3.12 11.48 17.28
CA ASP A 307 3.78 12.10 16.13
C ASP A 307 5.20 11.53 15.88
N ARG A 308 5.82 10.90 16.89
CA ARG A 308 7.07 10.12 16.71
C ARG A 308 6.82 8.71 16.18
N ARG A 309 5.69 8.09 16.54
CA ARG A 309 5.36 6.70 16.23
C ARG A 309 4.63 6.54 14.91
N PHE A 310 3.99 7.59 14.40
CA PHE A 310 3.15 7.55 13.21
C PHE A 310 3.41 8.72 12.28
N VAL A 311 3.33 8.45 10.99
CA VAL A 311 3.23 9.47 9.94
C VAL A 311 1.76 9.65 9.61
N VAL A 312 1.27 10.88 9.68
CA VAL A 312 -0.13 11.25 9.43
C VAL A 312 -0.18 12.23 8.27
N GLN A 313 -0.94 11.87 7.24
CA GLN A 313 -1.13 12.69 6.04
C GLN A 313 -2.61 12.80 5.70
N GLY A 314 -2.97 13.90 5.05
CA GLY A 314 -4.33 14.17 4.59
C GLY A 314 -4.57 15.68 4.42
N ALA A 315 -5.69 16.04 3.78
CA ALA A 315 -6.05 17.41 3.52
C ALA A 315 -7.58 17.64 3.64
N PRO A 316 -8.02 18.79 4.17
CA PRO A 316 -7.20 19.83 4.80
C PRO A 316 -6.67 19.37 6.17
N ALA A 317 -5.49 19.84 6.57
CA ALA A 317 -4.83 19.43 7.82
C ALA A 317 -5.70 19.60 9.07
N GLU A 318 -6.54 20.63 9.12
CA GLU A 318 -7.45 20.86 10.24
C GLU A 318 -8.53 19.80 10.36
N ALA A 319 -9.06 19.31 9.23
CA ALA A 319 -10.01 18.20 9.23
C ALA A 319 -9.34 16.91 9.71
N VAL A 320 -8.08 16.68 9.33
CA VAL A 320 -7.29 15.54 9.82
C VAL A 320 -7.06 15.63 11.34
N ARG A 321 -6.75 16.82 11.89
CA ARG A 321 -6.60 17.01 13.35
C ARG A 321 -7.90 16.75 14.12
N LYS A 322 -9.03 17.23 13.59
CA LYS A 322 -10.35 16.95 14.18
C LYS A 322 -10.68 15.46 14.14
N LEU A 323 -10.34 14.79 13.05
CA LEU A 323 -10.57 13.36 12.87
C LEU A 323 -9.68 12.50 13.77
N ILE A 324 -8.38 12.80 13.85
CA ILE A 324 -7.39 12.04 14.64
C ILE A 324 -7.15 12.74 16.00
N HIS A 325 -8.25 12.94 16.74
CA HIS A 325 -8.22 13.47 18.09
C HIS A 325 -7.70 12.44 19.11
N ALA A 326 -7.62 12.84 20.39
CA ALA A 326 -6.95 12.06 21.44
C ALA A 326 -7.46 10.61 21.61
N GLU A 327 -8.78 10.38 21.49
CA GLU A 327 -9.35 9.03 21.63
C GLU A 327 -8.97 8.12 20.46
N VAL A 328 -9.09 8.63 19.23
CA VAL A 328 -8.65 7.91 18.03
C VAL A 328 -7.14 7.62 18.10
N ARG A 329 -6.31 8.58 18.52
CA ARG A 329 -4.86 8.35 18.72
C ARG A 329 -4.59 7.23 19.71
N ALA A 330 -5.27 7.23 20.86
CA ALA A 330 -5.11 6.18 21.86
C ALA A 330 -5.48 4.80 21.31
N ARG A 331 -6.57 4.70 20.53
CA ARG A 331 -6.96 3.44 19.87
C ARG A 331 -5.95 2.98 18.82
N ILE A 332 -5.43 3.89 18.00
CA ILE A 332 -4.38 3.57 17.01
C ILE A 332 -3.12 3.05 17.71
N VAL A 333 -2.71 3.68 18.82
CA VAL A 333 -1.58 3.22 19.62
C VAL A 333 -1.82 1.82 20.15
N ALA A 334 -2.96 1.58 20.80
CA ALA A 334 -3.31 0.28 21.38
C ALA A 334 -3.28 -0.84 20.33
N VAL A 335 -3.91 -0.61 19.18
CA VAL A 335 -3.90 -1.59 18.07
C VAL A 335 -2.48 -1.84 17.55
N SER A 336 -1.63 -0.80 17.47
CA SER A 336 -0.27 -0.92 16.95
C SER A 336 0.72 -1.67 17.84
N GLU A 337 0.43 -1.86 19.13
CA GLU A 337 1.37 -2.47 20.08
C GLU A 337 1.62 -3.96 19.81
N SER A 338 0.73 -4.58 19.04
CA SER A 338 0.73 -6.01 18.77
C SER A 338 0.67 -6.36 17.28
N ALA A 339 0.63 -5.33 16.43
CA ALA A 339 0.61 -5.47 14.99
C ALA A 339 2.00 -5.14 14.43
N ASP A 340 2.45 -5.96 13.48
CA ASP A 340 3.65 -5.66 12.69
C ASP A 340 3.41 -4.47 11.77
N GLU A 341 2.18 -4.35 11.26
CA GLU A 341 1.77 -3.32 10.34
C GLU A 341 0.41 -2.74 10.75
N VAL A 342 0.31 -1.41 10.65
CA VAL A 342 -0.94 -0.67 10.80
C VAL A 342 -1.00 0.35 9.67
N GLN A 343 -2.06 0.27 8.89
CA GLN A 343 -2.39 1.21 7.82
C GLN A 343 -3.82 1.70 8.00
N ILE A 344 -4.01 3.02 8.00
CA ILE A 344 -5.33 3.64 8.06
C ILE A 344 -5.46 4.53 6.85
N GLY A 345 -6.50 4.30 6.07
CA GLY A 345 -6.84 5.06 4.89
C GLY A 345 -8.21 5.73 5.01
N ASP A 346 -8.59 6.44 3.96
CA ASP A 346 -9.95 6.99 3.84
C ASP A 346 -11.04 5.90 3.87
N ASP A 347 -10.73 4.68 3.42
CA ASP A 347 -11.72 3.62 3.23
C ASP A 347 -11.79 2.62 4.38
N GLY A 348 -10.78 2.58 5.24
CA GLY A 348 -10.64 1.48 6.19
C GLY A 348 -9.38 1.54 7.03
N VAL A 349 -9.28 0.54 7.90
CA VAL A 349 -8.14 0.24 8.75
C VAL A 349 -7.69 -1.17 8.40
N THR A 350 -6.41 -1.36 8.12
CA THR A 350 -5.78 -2.67 7.94
C THR A 350 -4.69 -2.84 8.97
N ILE A 351 -4.71 -3.97 9.67
CA ILE A 351 -3.62 -4.37 10.55
C ILE A 351 -3.17 -5.78 10.24
N VAL A 352 -1.88 -6.03 10.46
CA VAL A 352 -1.27 -7.36 10.29
C VAL A 352 -0.60 -7.76 11.59
N VAL A 353 -0.98 -8.92 12.13
CA VAL A 353 -0.39 -9.49 13.34
C VAL A 353 0.44 -10.74 13.00
N PRO A 354 1.58 -10.97 13.69
CA PRO A 354 2.51 -12.08 13.41
C PRO A 354 2.02 -13.47 13.86
N GLU A 355 0.73 -13.62 14.12
CA GLU A 355 0.15 -14.88 14.60
C GLU A 355 -1.17 -15.20 13.90
N LEU A 356 -1.51 -16.49 13.86
CA LEU A 356 -2.84 -16.96 13.46
C LEU A 356 -3.82 -16.71 14.60
N LEU A 357 -4.84 -15.87 14.36
CA LEU A 357 -5.90 -15.59 15.34
C LEU A 357 -6.96 -16.69 15.32
N VAL A 358 -6.58 -17.86 15.82
CA VAL A 358 -7.45 -19.04 15.94
C VAL A 358 -7.95 -19.27 17.37
N ASP A 359 -7.39 -18.58 18.36
CA ASP A 359 -7.88 -18.58 19.73
C ASP A 359 -9.12 -17.67 19.86
N PRO A 360 -10.27 -18.16 20.38
CA PRO A 360 -11.49 -17.37 20.48
C PRO A 360 -11.32 -16.06 21.27
N ALA A 361 -10.64 -16.10 22.42
CA ALA A 361 -10.53 -14.91 23.27
C ALA A 361 -9.68 -13.82 22.61
N ARG A 362 -8.57 -14.18 21.97
CA ARG A 362 -7.73 -13.25 21.21
C ARG A 362 -8.44 -12.73 19.97
N PHE A 363 -9.15 -13.59 19.24
CA PHE A 363 -9.95 -13.20 18.09
C PHE A 363 -11.00 -12.15 18.49
N GLU A 364 -11.78 -12.40 19.55
CA GLU A 364 -12.76 -11.44 20.07
C GLU A 364 -12.14 -10.09 20.43
N ALA A 365 -11.01 -10.11 21.15
CA ALA A 365 -10.33 -8.90 21.57
C ALA A 365 -9.92 -8.06 20.35
N ARG A 366 -9.31 -8.69 19.34
CA ARG A 366 -8.83 -8.01 18.13
C ARG A 366 -9.95 -7.47 17.26
N VAL A 367 -11.01 -8.26 17.07
CA VAL A 367 -12.20 -7.79 16.33
C VAL A 367 -12.85 -6.62 17.04
N ARG A 368 -12.95 -6.67 18.38
CA ARG A 368 -13.49 -5.55 19.17
C ARG A 368 -12.64 -4.29 19.03
N GLU A 369 -11.33 -4.39 19.19
CA GLU A 369 -10.41 -3.25 19.02
C GLU A 369 -10.55 -2.62 17.62
N MET A 370 -10.66 -3.45 16.58
CA MET A 370 -10.87 -2.99 15.22
C MET A 370 -12.21 -2.29 15.05
N LEU A 371 -13.32 -2.90 15.54
CA LEU A 371 -14.65 -2.31 15.48
C LEU A 371 -14.68 -0.95 16.20
N GLU A 372 -14.14 -0.87 17.41
CA GLU A 372 -14.06 0.37 18.19
C GLU A 372 -13.25 1.46 17.48
N LEU A 373 -12.13 1.11 16.84
CA LEU A 373 -11.35 2.05 16.04
C LEU A 373 -12.11 2.53 14.79
N THR A 374 -12.77 1.63 14.07
CA THR A 374 -13.58 2.00 12.89
C THR A 374 -14.76 2.89 13.28
N ASP A 375 -15.46 2.59 14.37
CA ASP A 375 -16.59 3.39 14.84
C ASP A 375 -16.15 4.77 15.35
N ALA A 376 -14.97 4.88 15.96
CA ALA A 376 -14.37 6.16 16.31
C ALA A 376 -14.17 7.03 15.07
N LEU A 377 -13.53 6.49 14.03
CA LEU A 377 -13.28 7.21 12.77
C LEU A 377 -14.61 7.63 12.10
N ARG A 378 -15.61 6.75 12.08
CA ARG A 378 -16.94 7.03 11.50
C ARG A 378 -17.69 8.12 12.27
N SER A 379 -17.73 8.02 13.60
CA SER A 379 -18.46 8.95 14.45
C SER A 379 -17.92 10.38 14.34
N HIS A 380 -16.61 10.53 14.26
CA HIS A 380 -15.96 11.85 14.15
C HIS A 380 -16.14 12.49 12.78
N ARG A 381 -16.20 11.69 11.70
CA ARG A 381 -16.60 12.19 10.40
C ARG A 381 -18.02 12.76 10.42
N ALA A 382 -18.97 12.03 11.01
CA ALA A 382 -20.36 12.47 11.07
C ALA A 382 -20.54 13.77 11.86
N ALA A 383 -19.73 13.98 12.91
CA ALA A 383 -19.68 15.24 13.64
C ALA A 383 -19.09 16.38 12.79
N SER A 384 -17.99 16.12 12.08
CA SER A 384 -17.30 17.12 11.25
C SER A 384 -18.10 17.59 10.04
N GLN A 385 -19.11 16.83 9.58
CA GLN A 385 -20.00 17.22 8.49
C GLN A 385 -21.20 18.08 8.93
N ARG A 386 -21.46 18.20 10.25
CA ARG A 386 -22.57 19.02 10.79
C ARG A 386 -22.14 20.43 11.18
N GLU A 387 -20.84 20.64 11.33
CA GLU A 387 -20.20 21.96 11.50
C GLU A 387 -19.94 22.61 10.14
#